data_AF-T0KTV2-F1
#
_entry.id   AF-T0KTV2-F1
#
_cell.length_a   1.000
_cell.length_b   1.000
_cell.length_c   1.000
_cell.angle_alpha   90.00
_cell.angle_beta   90.00
_cell.angle_gamma   90.00
#
_symmetry.space_group_name_H-M   'P 1'
#
loop_
_entity.id
_entity.type
_entity.pdbx_description
1 polymer ?
#
loop_
_entity_poly.entity_id
_entity_poly.type
_entity_poly.pdbx_seq_one_letter_code
_entity_poly.pdbx_strand_id
1 'polypeptide(L)'
;MKTEYYLAIALLAANIAAAARGRPIRVAFEGNVIFGDKTLDSQRQQVHDALESACKGIGAQGADPLTGGFDGEGYHFKYICSCAHGDTGLPYVVRPDNWWSAQATNAGSC
;
A
#
# COMPACT_ATOMS: atom_id res chain seq x y z
N MET A 1 47.26 0.64 3.31
CA MET A 1 46.12 0.28 4.19
C MET A 1 45.01 1.33 4.03
N LYS A 2 44.11 1.19 3.06
CA LYS A 2 43.00 2.16 2.81
C LYS A 2 41.69 1.49 2.35
N THR A 3 41.59 0.17 2.45
CA THR A 3 40.45 -0.59 1.91
C THR A 3 39.46 -1.04 2.99
N GLU A 4 39.88 -1.06 4.26
CA GLU A 4 39.10 -1.64 5.36
C GLU A 4 38.07 -0.69 5.98
N TYR A 5 38.21 0.63 5.79
CA TYR A 5 37.29 1.62 6.35
C TYR A 5 35.96 1.73 5.60
N TYR A 6 35.90 1.33 4.33
CA TYR A 6 34.69 1.46 3.51
C TYR A 6 33.64 0.37 3.79
N LEU A 7 34.08 -0.82 4.23
CA LEU A 7 33.18 -1.94 4.51
C LEU A 7 32.32 -1.69 5.77
N ALA A 8 32.91 -1.08 6.80
CA ALA A 8 32.24 -0.80 8.07
C ALA A 8 31.14 0.27 7.95
N ILE A 9 31.33 1.28 7.07
CA ILE A 9 30.34 2.34 6.84
C ILE A 9 29.11 1.80 6.10
N ALA A 10 29.32 0.88 5.14
CA ALA A 10 28.23 0.23 4.41
C ALA A 10 27.35 -0.65 5.33
N LEU A 11 27.95 -1.37 6.28
CA LEU A 11 27.25 -2.21 7.26
C LEU A 11 26.43 -1.37 8.26
N LEU A 12 26.91 -0.19 8.65
CA LEU A 12 26.19 0.69 9.58
C LEU A 12 24.96 1.33 8.89
N ALA A 13 25.08 1.74 7.63
CA ALA A 13 23.96 2.30 6.86
C ALA A 13 22.81 1.29 6.61
N ALA A 14 23.14 0.01 6.41
CA ALA A 14 22.15 -1.04 6.22
C ALA A 14 21.24 -1.26 7.45
N ASN A 15 21.78 -1.09 8.67
CA ASN A 15 21.01 -1.23 9.91
C ASN A 15 20.09 -0.02 10.18
N ILE A 16 20.51 1.19 9.79
CA ILE A 16 19.69 2.40 9.95
C ILE A 16 18.47 2.35 9.01
N ALA A 17 18.65 1.86 7.78
CA ALA A 17 17.56 1.71 6.83
C ALA A 17 16.49 0.68 7.26
N ALA A 18 16.87 -0.36 8.01
CA ALA A 18 15.94 -1.35 8.55
C ALA A 18 15.19 -0.86 9.79
N ALA A 19 15.85 -0.08 10.66
CA ALA A 19 15.23 0.47 11.87
C ALA A 19 14.26 1.63 11.58
N ALA A 20 14.45 2.36 10.48
CA ALA A 20 13.56 3.46 10.07
C ALA A 20 12.19 3.00 9.53
N ARG A 21 12.00 1.69 9.29
CA ARG A 21 10.84 1.12 8.58
C ARG A 21 9.62 0.81 9.45
N GLY A 22 9.65 1.14 10.74
CA GLY A 22 8.54 0.83 11.65
C GLY A 22 8.24 -0.67 11.74
N ARG A 23 7.28 -1.06 12.59
CA ARG A 23 6.78 -2.44 12.60
C ARG A 23 5.84 -2.64 11.41
N PRO A 24 5.92 -3.78 10.69
CA PRO A 24 5.00 -4.04 9.59
C PRO A 24 3.55 -4.05 10.06
N ILE A 25 2.70 -3.35 9.33
CA ILE A 25 1.26 -3.34 9.56
C ILE A 25 0.51 -3.68 8.28
N ARG A 26 -0.70 -4.20 8.45
CA ARG A 26 -1.67 -4.36 7.37
C ARG A 26 -2.41 -3.05 7.22
N VAL A 27 -2.65 -2.64 5.98
CA VAL A 27 -3.42 -1.43 5.67
C VAL A 27 -4.67 -1.82 4.90
N ALA A 28 -5.83 -1.43 5.40
CA ALA A 28 -7.09 -1.58 4.69
C ALA A 28 -7.38 -0.33 3.87
N PHE A 29 -7.62 -0.53 2.58
CA PHE A 29 -8.17 0.46 1.67
C PHE A 29 -9.63 0.11 1.42
N GLU A 30 -10.54 0.96 1.91
CA GLU A 30 -11.98 0.75 1.76
C GLU A 30 -12.63 1.98 1.13
N GLY A 31 -13.46 1.77 0.12
CA GLY A 31 -13.97 2.88 -0.68
C GLY A 31 -15.19 2.54 -1.50
N ASN A 32 -15.70 3.55 -2.20
CA ASN A 32 -16.84 3.44 -3.11
C ASN A 32 -16.55 4.17 -4.43
N VAL A 33 -17.14 3.66 -5.51
CA VAL A 33 -17.27 4.31 -6.81
C VAL A 33 -18.55 5.15 -6.83
N ILE A 34 -18.51 6.34 -7.43
CA ILE A 34 -19.56 7.37 -7.30
C ILE A 34 -20.64 7.26 -8.39
N PHE A 35 -20.40 6.53 -9.50
CA PHE A 35 -21.32 6.55 -10.64
C PHE A 35 -21.35 5.27 -11.49
N GLY A 36 -22.44 5.13 -12.25
CA GLY A 36 -22.77 3.95 -13.08
C GLY A 36 -23.85 3.07 -12.43
N ASP A 37 -24.31 2.04 -13.14
CA ASP A 37 -25.15 0.94 -12.59
C ASP A 37 -24.32 -0.25 -12.10
N LYS A 38 -23.06 -0.33 -12.57
CA LYS A 38 -22.03 -1.32 -12.19
C LYS A 38 -20.66 -0.69 -12.44
N THR A 39 -19.64 -1.15 -11.71
CA THR A 39 -18.24 -0.80 -12.01
C THR A 39 -17.72 -1.71 -13.12
N LEU A 40 -17.25 -1.14 -14.24
CA LEU A 40 -16.68 -1.91 -15.35
C LEU A 40 -15.38 -2.59 -14.92
N ASP A 41 -15.04 -3.75 -15.51
CA ASP A 41 -13.80 -4.47 -15.16
C ASP A 41 -12.54 -3.62 -15.37
N SER A 42 -12.51 -2.78 -16.41
CA SER A 42 -11.41 -1.84 -16.63
C SER A 42 -11.27 -0.79 -15.52
N GLN A 43 -12.39 -0.33 -14.95
CA GLN A 43 -12.40 0.59 -13.81
C GLN A 43 -12.00 -0.12 -12.52
N ARG A 44 -12.43 -1.37 -12.34
CA ARG A 44 -11.99 -2.20 -11.20
C ARG A 44 -10.48 -2.41 -11.21
N GLN A 45 -9.91 -2.67 -12.40
CA GLN A 45 -8.47 -2.77 -12.58
C GLN A 45 -7.77 -1.44 -12.26
N GLN A 46 -8.31 -0.30 -12.70
CA GLN A 46 -7.74 1.01 -12.35
C GLN A 46 -7.69 1.27 -10.84
N VAL A 47 -8.76 0.90 -10.11
CA VAL A 47 -8.78 0.99 -8.64
C VAL A 47 -7.72 0.05 -8.05
N HIS A 48 -7.67 -1.19 -8.52
CA HIS A 48 -6.68 -2.17 -8.05
C HIS A 48 -5.24 -1.66 -8.25
N ASP A 49 -4.88 -1.22 -9.45
CA ASP A 49 -3.53 -0.76 -9.80
C ASP A 49 -3.14 0.48 -8.97
N ALA A 50 -4.06 1.40 -8.75
CA ALA A 50 -3.83 2.59 -7.94
C ALA A 50 -3.60 2.23 -6.46
N LEU A 51 -4.38 1.30 -5.91
CA LEU A 51 -4.21 0.82 -4.54
C LEU A 51 -2.96 -0.04 -4.37
N GLU A 52 -2.58 -0.81 -5.39
CA GLU A 52 -1.35 -1.60 -5.38
C GLU A 52 -0.13 -0.67 -5.40
N SER A 53 -0.17 0.38 -6.23
CA SER A 53 0.84 1.43 -6.25
C SER A 53 0.95 2.14 -4.90
N ALA A 54 -0.18 2.51 -4.29
CA ALA A 54 -0.20 3.10 -2.96
C ALA A 54 0.38 2.16 -1.89
N CYS A 55 0.02 0.86 -1.94
CA CYS A 55 0.51 -0.18 -1.06
C CYS A 55 2.05 -0.35 -1.17
N LYS A 56 2.59 -0.39 -2.39
CA LYS A 56 4.04 -0.41 -2.62
C LYS A 56 4.71 0.89 -2.15
N GLY A 57 4.06 2.03 -2.35
CA GLY A 57 4.54 3.35 -1.90
C GLY A 57 4.73 3.46 -0.39
N ILE A 58 3.87 2.80 0.40
CA ILE A 58 4.00 2.70 1.87
C ILE A 58 4.90 1.55 2.33
N GLY A 59 5.69 0.97 1.43
CA GLY A 59 6.75 0.02 1.75
C GLY A 59 6.32 -1.44 1.81
N ALA A 60 5.18 -1.83 1.23
CA ALA A 60 4.85 -3.24 1.04
C ALA A 60 5.77 -3.88 -0.02
N GLN A 61 6.09 -5.16 0.18
CA GLN A 61 6.98 -5.94 -0.70
C GLN A 61 6.30 -7.22 -1.16
N GLY A 62 6.62 -7.67 -2.38
CA GLY A 62 6.06 -8.89 -2.97
C GLY A 62 5.54 -8.67 -4.40
N ALA A 63 5.26 -9.78 -5.09
CA ALA A 63 4.69 -9.74 -6.45
C ALA A 63 3.23 -9.27 -6.45
N ASP A 64 2.48 -9.57 -5.38
CA ASP A 64 1.09 -9.14 -5.18
C ASP A 64 0.88 -8.81 -3.70
N PRO A 65 1.16 -7.55 -3.29
CA PRO A 65 1.03 -7.14 -1.89
C PRO A 65 -0.42 -6.82 -1.50
N LEU A 66 -1.37 -6.87 -2.45
CA LEU A 66 -2.73 -6.36 -2.28
C LEU A 66 -3.77 -7.47 -2.49
N THR A 67 -4.47 -7.85 -1.43
CA THR A 67 -5.54 -8.86 -1.52
C THR A 67 -6.91 -8.22 -1.33
N GLY A 68 -7.95 -8.74 -1.97
CA GLY A 68 -9.32 -8.23 -1.84
C GLY A 68 -9.97 -7.98 -3.19
N GLY A 69 -10.96 -7.08 -3.22
CA GLY A 69 -11.74 -6.85 -4.43
C GLY A 69 -12.97 -5.97 -4.20
N PHE A 70 -13.77 -5.89 -5.26
CA PHE A 70 -15.11 -5.31 -5.23
C PHE A 70 -16.13 -6.32 -4.68
N ASP A 71 -17.18 -5.82 -4.05
CA ASP A 71 -18.28 -6.65 -3.56
C ASP A 71 -19.22 -7.09 -4.70
N GLY A 72 -18.95 -8.24 -5.31
CA GLY A 72 -19.81 -8.77 -6.38
C GLY A 72 -19.82 -7.89 -7.63
N GLU A 73 -20.97 -7.30 -7.98
CA GLU A 73 -21.04 -6.32 -9.06
C GLU A 73 -20.51 -4.93 -8.66
N GLY A 74 -20.21 -4.76 -7.38
CA GLY A 74 -20.53 -3.54 -6.67
C GLY A 74 -19.59 -2.36 -6.86
N TYR A 75 -20.03 -1.30 -6.20
CA TYR A 75 -19.39 0.00 -6.14
C TYR A 75 -18.44 0.09 -4.95
N HIS A 76 -18.69 -0.73 -3.94
CA HIS A 76 -17.84 -0.83 -2.76
C HIS A 76 -16.69 -1.77 -3.08
N PHE A 77 -15.54 -1.47 -2.49
CA PHE A 77 -14.39 -2.34 -2.57
C PHE A 77 -13.63 -2.28 -1.27
N LYS A 78 -12.95 -3.38 -0.99
CA LYS A 78 -12.02 -3.48 0.13
C LYS A 78 -10.80 -4.26 -0.29
N TYR A 79 -9.65 -3.64 -0.11
CA TYR A 79 -8.36 -4.27 -0.31
C TYR A 79 -7.53 -4.19 0.97
N ILE A 80 -6.74 -5.22 1.22
CA ILE A 80 -5.79 -5.34 2.31
C ILE A 80 -4.39 -5.40 1.71
N CYS A 81 -3.62 -4.36 2.01
CA CYS A 81 -2.19 -4.30 1.76
C CYS A 81 -1.45 -5.03 2.88
N SER A 82 -0.71 -6.06 2.50
CA SER A 82 0.07 -6.88 3.44
C SER A 82 1.45 -6.28 3.68
N CYS A 83 1.89 -6.27 4.95
CA CYS A 83 3.28 -6.01 5.30
C CYS A 83 3.82 -4.67 4.81
N ALA A 84 3.11 -3.57 5.07
CA ALA A 84 3.65 -2.23 4.85
C ALA A 84 4.71 -1.90 5.91
N HIS A 85 5.96 -1.68 5.48
CA HIS A 85 7.14 -1.39 6.31
C HIS A 85 7.61 0.07 6.18
N GLY A 86 6.71 1.02 5.98
CA GLY A 86 7.04 2.43 5.81
C GLY A 86 6.44 3.33 6.89
N ASP A 87 6.75 4.63 6.83
CA ASP A 87 5.87 5.62 7.43
C ASP A 87 4.57 5.66 6.61
N THR A 88 3.57 4.95 7.12
CA THR A 88 2.31 4.75 6.40
C THR A 88 1.43 6.01 6.39
N GLY A 89 1.71 7.02 7.22
CA GLY A 89 0.90 8.24 7.29
C GLY A 89 -0.59 8.00 7.57
N LEU A 90 -0.95 6.86 8.16
CA LEU A 90 -2.33 6.47 8.41
C LEU A 90 -2.96 7.28 9.56
N PRO A 91 -4.27 7.60 9.48
CA PRO A 91 -5.17 7.37 8.34
C PRO A 91 -5.00 8.44 7.25
N TYR A 92 -5.21 8.06 5.98
CA TYR A 92 -5.21 8.99 4.84
C TYR A 92 -6.19 8.55 3.75
N VAL A 93 -6.46 9.40 2.76
CA VAL A 93 -7.37 9.11 1.65
C VAL A 93 -6.60 8.97 0.34
N VAL A 94 -6.82 7.88 -0.38
CA VAL A 94 -6.39 7.71 -1.77
C VAL A 94 -7.48 8.29 -2.68
N ARG A 95 -7.15 9.33 -3.44
CA ARG A 95 -8.06 10.00 -4.39
C ARG A 95 -7.28 10.49 -5.62
N PRO A 96 -6.93 9.59 -6.55
CA PRO A 96 -6.21 9.98 -7.77
C PRO A 96 -7.11 10.71 -8.77
N ASP A 97 -8.44 10.55 -8.67
CA ASP A 97 -9.43 11.16 -9.54
C ASP A 97 -10.71 11.55 -8.76
N ASN A 98 -11.76 11.96 -9.47
CA ASN A 98 -12.99 12.49 -8.90
C ASN A 98 -14.13 11.46 -8.80
N TRP A 99 -13.91 10.20 -9.14
CA TRP A 99 -14.98 9.22 -9.29
C TRP A 99 -14.95 8.06 -8.31
N TRP A 100 -13.85 7.93 -7.58
CA TRP A 100 -13.75 7.05 -6.44
C TRP A 100 -12.77 7.62 -5.43
N SER A 101 -12.82 7.09 -4.23
CA SER A 101 -11.76 7.27 -3.25
C SER A 101 -11.76 6.12 -2.27
N ALA A 102 -10.62 5.88 -1.65
CA ALA A 102 -10.48 4.88 -0.61
C ALA A 102 -9.90 5.51 0.66
N GLN A 103 -10.51 5.20 1.80
CA GLN A 103 -9.93 5.48 3.09
C GLN A 103 -8.89 4.39 3.40
N ALA A 104 -7.65 4.81 3.65
CA ALA A 104 -6.60 3.96 4.17
C ALA A 104 -6.64 3.97 5.70
N THR A 105 -6.69 2.78 6.32
CA THR A 105 -6.72 2.59 7.77
C THR A 105 -5.79 1.47 8.22
N ASN A 106 -5.39 1.48 9.49
CA ASN A 106 -4.66 0.38 10.09
C ASN A 106 -5.59 -0.84 10.22
N ALA A 107 -5.17 -1.97 9.66
CA ALA A 107 -5.91 -3.24 9.64
C ALA A 107 -5.26 -4.34 10.50
N GLY A 108 -4.35 -3.96 11.39
CA GLY A 108 -3.68 -4.84 12.34
C GLY A 108 -2.21 -5.08 12.02
N SER A 109 -1.60 -5.96 12.81
CA SER A 109 -0.24 -6.43 12.58
C SER A 109 -0.17 -7.42 11.41
N CYS A 110 1.01 -7.56 10.84
CA CYS A 110 1.26 -8.54 9.78
C CYS A 110 1.42 -9.96 10.30
#